data_AF-A0AAW0PEE0-F1
#
_entry.id   AF-A0AAW0PEE0-F1
#
_cell.length_a   1.000
_cell.length_b   1.000
_cell.length_c   1.000
_cell.angle_alpha   90.00
_cell.angle_beta   90.00
_cell.angle_gamma   90.00
#
_symmetry.space_group_name_H-M   'P 1'
#
loop_
_entity.id
_entity.type
_entity.pdbx_description
1 polymer ?
#
loop_
_entity_poly.entity_id
_entity_poly.type
_entity_poly.pdbx_seq_one_letter_code
_entity_poly.pdbx_strand_id
1 'polypeptide(L)'
;MFSPDSGTSRRPVPEVLRKVTAFTQDVHSLIAHKKLKCGEKINVFSPLRKEFERWKEILESSGNNFYEKIQDQEVYEEKYRGKELPGFDNFETFEDMVTDQIKQSEEPAISVLKNAGDCIKEMFLQLVNSHFKGFPNLLRSAKNHIESVKQDMETTAEVMLRKQFRMEMVVYTQDKYYRDTLSQYDNNNHLNKKVMSDEAKLQELIVHIKSYYKIASERLADQIPIVICYQMLEELASEVNKKMLQMIQEKDKIESLLKEDHDLGKKRADLQSRQKSLTEAREKLDTFC
;
A
#
# COMPACT_ATOMS: atom_id res chain seq x y z
N MET A 1 -18.69 -3.08 63.10
CA MET A 1 -17.74 -3.75 62.17
C MET A 1 -18.44 -3.96 60.85
N PHE A 2 -18.36 -2.98 59.95
CA PHE A 2 -18.59 -3.15 58.51
C PHE A 2 -17.88 -1.96 57.87
N SER A 3 -16.63 -2.16 57.44
CA SER A 3 -15.93 -1.20 56.59
C SER A 3 -16.37 -1.44 55.15
N PRO A 4 -16.70 -0.40 54.38
CA PRO A 4 -17.04 -0.56 52.97
C PRO A 4 -15.75 -0.77 52.18
N ASP A 5 -15.76 -1.85 51.40
CA ASP A 5 -14.72 -2.26 50.47
C ASP A 5 -14.55 -1.20 49.37
N SER A 6 -13.56 -0.31 49.52
CA SER A 6 -13.13 0.66 48.51
C SER A 6 -12.14 0.01 47.54
N GLY A 7 -12.57 -1.09 46.92
CA GLY A 7 -11.90 -1.69 45.78
C GLY A 7 -12.70 -1.39 44.52
N THR A 8 -12.41 -0.28 43.83
CA THR A 8 -12.85 -0.09 42.45
C THR A 8 -12.21 -1.17 41.56
N SER A 9 -12.83 -2.34 41.52
CA SER A 9 -12.66 -3.33 40.47
C SER A 9 -13.19 -2.69 39.18
N ARG A 10 -12.31 -1.95 38.48
CA ARG A 10 -12.58 -1.52 37.11
C ARG A 10 -12.83 -2.79 36.31
N ARG A 11 -14.08 -3.01 35.90
CA ARG A 11 -14.45 -4.15 35.07
C ARG A 11 -13.46 -4.22 33.88
N PRO A 12 -12.91 -5.41 33.53
CA PRO A 12 -11.90 -5.56 32.48
C PRO A 12 -12.40 -5.04 31.11
N VAL A 13 -13.69 -5.21 30.85
CA VAL A 13 -14.35 -4.91 29.58
C VAL A 13 -14.25 -3.42 29.19
N PRO A 14 -14.62 -2.44 30.05
CA PRO A 14 -14.42 -1.01 29.78
C PRO A 14 -13.00 -0.62 29.40
N GLU A 15 -11.97 -1.21 30.01
CA GLU A 15 -10.58 -0.80 29.78
C GLU A 15 -10.02 -1.34 28.46
N VAL A 16 -10.34 -2.60 28.10
CA VAL A 16 -10.05 -3.12 26.75
C VAL A 16 -10.74 -2.26 25.70
N LEU A 17 -12.03 -1.99 25.90
CA LEU A 17 -12.81 -1.18 24.96
C LEU A 17 -12.20 0.20 24.76
N ARG A 18 -11.80 0.87 25.83
CA ARG A 18 -11.13 2.17 25.76
C ARG A 18 -9.82 2.11 24.97
N LYS A 19 -8.97 1.12 25.23
CA LYS A 19 -7.68 0.95 24.57
C LYS A 19 -7.83 0.62 23.08
N VAL A 20 -8.72 -0.30 22.73
CA VAL A 20 -8.99 -0.66 21.34
C VAL A 20 -9.63 0.51 20.60
N THR A 21 -10.61 1.19 21.19
CA THR A 21 -11.24 2.37 20.56
C THR A 21 -10.20 3.47 20.30
N ALA A 22 -9.30 3.74 21.26
CA ALA A 22 -8.22 4.70 21.05
C ALA A 22 -7.28 4.28 19.90
N PHE A 23 -6.92 3.01 19.81
CA PHE A 23 -6.15 2.48 18.68
C PHE A 23 -6.88 2.67 17.35
N THR A 24 -8.16 2.29 17.26
CA THR A 24 -8.92 2.44 16.00
C THR A 24 -9.06 3.90 15.57
N GLN A 25 -9.15 4.85 16.50
CA GLN A 25 -9.15 6.28 16.18
C GLN A 25 -7.81 6.76 15.63
N ASP A 26 -6.70 6.26 16.16
CA ASP A 26 -5.37 6.60 15.66
C ASP A 26 -5.06 5.91 14.33
N VAL A 27 -5.61 4.72 14.05
CA VAL A 27 -5.57 4.09 12.72
C VAL A 27 -6.26 4.98 11.67
N HIS A 28 -7.47 5.47 11.95
CA HIS A 28 -8.15 6.40 11.04
C HIS A 28 -7.38 7.72 10.88
N SER A 29 -6.80 8.21 11.97
CA SER A 29 -6.01 9.46 11.95
C SER A 29 -4.73 9.29 11.14
N LEU A 30 -4.10 8.12 11.19
CA LEU A 30 -2.90 7.77 10.42
C LEU A 30 -3.16 7.87 8.91
N ILE A 31 -4.25 7.29 8.43
CA ILE A 31 -4.63 7.34 7.01
C ILE A 31 -5.06 8.74 6.59
N ALA A 32 -5.84 9.43 7.43
CA ALA A 32 -6.24 10.80 7.18
C ALA A 32 -5.09 11.83 7.33
N HIS A 33 -3.86 11.38 7.61
CA HIS A 33 -2.68 12.21 7.90
C HIS A 33 -2.90 13.25 9.00
N LYS A 34 -3.74 12.92 9.98
CA LYS A 34 -4.01 13.75 11.14
C LYS A 34 -3.03 13.41 12.26
N LYS A 35 -2.88 14.33 13.22
CA LYS A 35 -2.06 14.08 14.41
C LYS A 35 -2.60 12.89 15.18
N LEU A 36 -1.72 11.93 15.51
CA LEU A 36 -2.06 10.76 16.32
C LEU A 36 -2.19 11.15 17.79
N LYS A 37 -3.18 10.58 18.49
CA LYS A 37 -3.38 10.81 19.93
C LYS A 37 -2.31 10.12 20.77
N CYS A 38 -1.72 9.03 20.28
CA CYS A 38 -0.60 8.35 20.92
C CYS A 38 0.71 9.16 20.93
N GLY A 39 0.79 10.27 20.18
CA GLY A 39 1.95 11.16 20.13
C GLY A 39 3.07 10.71 19.19
N GLU A 40 2.96 9.53 18.58
CA GLU A 40 3.89 9.03 17.57
C GLU A 40 3.83 9.87 16.29
N LYS A 41 4.98 10.01 15.62
CA LYS A 41 5.09 10.67 14.31
C LYS A 41 5.38 9.63 13.24
N ILE A 42 4.33 9.03 12.70
CA ILE A 42 4.43 8.01 11.65
C ILE A 42 4.13 8.69 10.30
N ASN A 43 5.09 8.64 9.37
CA ASN A 43 4.92 9.17 8.02
C ASN A 43 4.61 8.03 7.04
N VAL A 44 3.33 7.91 6.67
CA VAL A 44 2.83 6.87 5.76
C VAL A 44 3.32 7.08 4.33
N PHE A 45 3.29 8.32 3.86
CA PHE A 45 3.39 8.61 2.43
C PHE A 45 4.81 8.79 1.95
N SER A 46 5.77 9.09 2.83
CA SER A 46 7.18 9.22 2.41
C SER A 46 7.76 7.89 1.89
N PRO A 47 7.64 6.75 2.62
CA PRO A 47 8.07 5.45 2.09
C PRO A 47 7.28 5.03 0.84
N LEU A 48 5.96 5.19 0.86
CA LEU A 48 5.11 4.79 -0.28
C LEU A 48 5.40 5.59 -1.55
N ARG A 49 5.64 6.91 -1.43
CA ARG A 49 6.02 7.74 -2.58
C ARG A 49 7.31 7.28 -3.21
N LYS A 50 8.30 6.84 -2.43
CA LYS A 50 9.55 6.28 -2.97
C LYS A 50 9.30 5.01 -3.76
N GLU A 51 8.44 4.11 -3.27
CA GLU A 51 8.08 2.90 -4.01
C GLU A 51 7.30 3.24 -5.30
N PHE A 52 6.45 4.26 -5.30
CA PHE A 52 5.72 4.70 -6.50
C PHE A 52 6.59 5.46 -7.50
N GLU A 53 7.56 6.24 -7.03
CA GLU A 53 8.60 6.85 -7.87
C GLU A 53 9.43 5.76 -8.54
N ARG A 54 9.87 4.76 -7.77
CA ARG A 54 10.57 3.58 -8.30
C ARG A 54 9.73 2.82 -9.32
N TRP A 55 8.43 2.66 -9.10
CA TRP A 55 7.52 2.05 -10.07
C TRP A 55 7.52 2.80 -11.40
N LYS A 56 7.43 4.13 -11.35
CA LYS A 56 7.49 4.96 -12.55
C LYS A 56 8.83 4.81 -13.28
N GLU A 57 9.94 4.79 -12.57
CA GLU A 57 11.27 4.56 -13.15
C GLU A 57 11.39 3.19 -13.83
N ILE A 58 10.76 2.14 -13.27
CA ILE A 58 10.70 0.80 -13.88
C ILE A 58 9.97 0.86 -15.23
N LEU A 59 8.82 1.54 -15.30
CA LEU A 59 8.04 1.68 -16.53
C LEU A 59 8.81 2.44 -17.61
N GLU A 60 9.48 3.53 -17.23
CA GLU A 60 10.29 4.35 -18.13
C GLU A 60 11.52 3.58 -18.65
N SER A 61 12.25 2.90 -17.76
CA SER A 61 13.42 2.10 -18.12
C SER A 61 13.04 0.90 -18.99
N SER A 62 11.93 0.22 -18.66
CA SER A 62 11.40 -0.89 -19.45
C SER A 62 11.04 -0.44 -20.86
N GLY A 63 10.37 0.72 -20.99
CA GLY A 63 10.02 1.31 -22.28
C GLY A 63 11.24 1.67 -23.12
N ASN A 64 12.25 2.32 -22.53
CA ASN A 64 13.48 2.69 -23.23
C ASN A 64 14.24 1.47 -23.74
N ASN A 65 14.41 0.45 -22.91
CA ASN A 65 15.06 -0.81 -23.30
C ASN A 65 14.30 -1.51 -24.43
N PHE A 66 12.97 -1.44 -24.42
CA PHE A 66 12.15 -1.98 -25.50
C PHE A 66 12.34 -1.19 -26.80
N TYR A 67 12.36 0.13 -26.73
CA TYR A 67 12.58 1.00 -27.89
C TYR A 67 13.94 0.79 -28.55
N GLU A 68 15.00 0.60 -27.76
CA GLU A 68 16.34 0.29 -28.27
C GLU A 68 16.36 -1.07 -29.00
N LYS A 69 15.67 -2.08 -28.45
CA LYS A 69 15.62 -3.42 -29.07
C LYS A 69 14.86 -3.44 -30.39
N ILE A 70 13.76 -2.70 -30.51
CA ILE A 70 12.93 -2.70 -31.74
C ILE A 70 13.48 -1.79 -32.84
N GLN A 71 14.45 -0.92 -32.53
CA GLN A 71 15.18 -0.16 -33.55
C GLN A 71 16.11 -1.04 -34.38
N ASP A 72 16.49 -2.22 -33.87
CA ASP A 72 17.21 -3.22 -34.63
C ASP A 72 16.25 -3.97 -35.55
N GLN A 73 16.46 -3.82 -36.86
CA GLN A 73 15.60 -4.42 -37.88
C GLN A 73 15.67 -5.95 -37.85
N GLU A 74 16.82 -6.56 -37.53
CA GLU A 74 16.93 -8.03 -37.46
C GLU A 74 16.04 -8.60 -36.35
N VAL A 75 16.01 -7.93 -35.19
CA VAL A 75 15.17 -8.31 -34.04
C VAL A 75 13.69 -8.17 -34.35
N TYR A 76 13.29 -7.10 -35.05
CA TYR A 76 11.92 -6.93 -35.51
C TYR A 76 11.50 -8.03 -36.49
N GLU A 77 12.35 -8.30 -37.48
CA GLU A 77 12.08 -9.30 -38.52
C GLU A 77 12.03 -10.72 -37.97
N GLU A 78 12.89 -11.07 -37.01
CA GLU A 78 12.90 -12.39 -36.38
C GLU A 78 11.66 -12.61 -35.49
N LYS A 79 11.27 -11.59 -34.72
CA LYS A 79 10.32 -11.76 -33.61
C LYS A 79 8.87 -11.38 -33.95
N TYR A 80 8.66 -10.36 -34.77
CA TYR A 80 7.32 -9.76 -34.97
C TYR A 80 6.86 -9.75 -36.42
N ARG A 81 7.76 -9.85 -37.41
CA ARG A 81 7.38 -9.89 -38.82
C ARG A 81 6.68 -11.21 -39.16
N GLY A 82 5.36 -11.13 -39.35
CA GLY A 82 4.53 -12.27 -39.74
C GLY A 82 4.44 -12.48 -41.26
N LYS A 83 3.23 -12.79 -41.74
CA LYS A 83 2.94 -13.01 -43.17
C LYS A 83 2.89 -11.71 -44.00
N GLU A 84 3.29 -10.59 -43.42
CA GLU A 84 3.20 -9.27 -44.04
C GLU A 84 4.12 -9.15 -45.26
N LEU A 85 3.53 -8.74 -46.37
CA LEU A 85 4.28 -8.40 -47.57
C LEU A 85 5.04 -7.08 -47.33
N PRO A 86 6.20 -6.89 -47.96
CA PRO A 86 6.93 -5.62 -47.92
C PRO A 86 5.99 -4.45 -48.24
N GLY A 87 5.82 -3.58 -47.26
CA GLY A 87 5.03 -2.36 -47.37
C GLY A 87 3.56 -2.41 -46.97
N PHE A 88 3.07 -3.51 -46.38
CA PHE A 88 1.77 -3.57 -45.69
C PHE A 88 1.97 -3.50 -44.18
N ASP A 89 1.36 -2.50 -43.53
CA ASP A 89 1.38 -2.36 -42.08
C ASP A 89 0.25 -3.19 -41.46
N ASN A 90 0.57 -4.07 -40.52
CA ASN A 90 -0.41 -4.86 -39.80
C ASN A 90 -0.65 -4.30 -38.40
N PHE A 91 -1.90 -3.93 -38.13
CA PHE A 91 -2.31 -3.50 -36.80
C PHE A 91 -2.08 -4.59 -35.74
N GLU A 92 -2.18 -5.86 -36.12
CA GLU A 92 -1.91 -7.01 -35.23
C GLU A 92 -0.47 -6.99 -34.73
N THR A 93 0.51 -6.67 -35.58
CA THR A 93 1.93 -6.57 -35.20
C THR A 93 2.17 -5.43 -34.22
N PHE A 94 1.52 -4.29 -34.44
CA PHE A 94 1.52 -3.19 -33.48
C PHE A 94 0.93 -3.61 -32.11
N GLU A 95 -0.23 -4.28 -32.14
CA GLU A 95 -0.95 -4.75 -30.95
C GLU A 95 -0.11 -5.76 -30.16
N ASP A 96 0.45 -6.77 -30.83
CA ASP A 96 1.31 -7.79 -30.21
C ASP A 96 2.54 -7.15 -29.54
N MET A 97 3.24 -6.25 -30.24
CA MET A 97 4.43 -5.58 -29.70
C MET A 97 4.14 -4.76 -28.44
N VAL A 98 3.06 -3.98 -28.46
CA VAL A 98 2.65 -3.15 -27.34
C VAL A 98 2.20 -3.99 -26.16
N THR A 99 1.39 -5.02 -26.42
CA THR A 99 0.81 -5.85 -25.36
C THR A 99 1.86 -6.75 -24.71
N ASP A 100 2.83 -7.28 -25.47
CA ASP A 100 4.01 -7.98 -24.94
C ASP A 100 4.82 -7.10 -23.98
N GLN A 101 4.97 -5.82 -24.32
CA GLN A 101 5.71 -4.88 -23.49
C GLN A 101 4.96 -4.52 -22.20
N ILE A 102 3.63 -4.31 -22.28
CA ILE A 102 2.78 -4.09 -21.11
C ILE A 102 2.82 -5.29 -20.17
N LYS A 103 2.73 -6.51 -20.72
CA LYS A 103 2.75 -7.77 -19.96
C LYS A 103 4.03 -7.97 -19.15
N GLN A 104 5.19 -7.54 -19.67
CA GLN A 104 6.46 -7.60 -18.94
C GLN A 104 6.45 -6.75 -17.66
N SER A 105 5.55 -5.77 -17.55
CA SER A 105 5.43 -4.89 -16.39
C SER A 105 4.50 -5.43 -15.30
N GLU A 106 3.81 -6.56 -15.53
CA GLU A 106 2.86 -7.16 -14.57
C GLU A 106 3.57 -7.64 -13.29
N GLU A 107 4.58 -8.50 -13.41
CA GLU A 107 5.31 -9.02 -12.25
C GLU A 107 6.08 -7.94 -11.46
N PRO A 108 6.74 -6.95 -12.11
CA PRO A 108 7.26 -5.79 -11.41
C PRO A 108 6.21 -5.01 -10.59
N ALA A 109 4.98 -4.86 -11.10
CA ALA A 109 3.91 -4.21 -10.34
C ALA A 109 3.51 -5.01 -9.08
N ILE A 110 3.48 -6.34 -9.17
CA ILE A 110 3.22 -7.20 -7.99
C ILE A 110 4.36 -7.09 -6.97
N SER A 111 5.61 -6.95 -7.42
CA SER A 111 6.75 -6.70 -6.54
C SER A 111 6.63 -5.36 -5.79
N VAL A 112 6.20 -4.29 -6.48
CA VAL A 112 5.92 -2.99 -5.86
C VAL A 112 4.81 -3.09 -4.82
N LEU A 113 3.73 -3.82 -5.10
CA LEU A 113 2.66 -4.09 -4.14
C LEU A 113 3.21 -4.72 -2.85
N LYS A 114 4.08 -5.73 -2.98
CA LYS A 114 4.69 -6.42 -1.82
C LYS A 114 5.54 -5.47 -0.97
N ASN A 115 6.41 -4.69 -1.60
CA ASN A 115 7.25 -3.72 -0.91
C ASN A 115 6.42 -2.63 -0.20
N ALA A 116 5.39 -2.11 -0.87
CA ALA A 116 4.45 -1.15 -0.30
C ALA A 116 3.68 -1.76 0.88
N GLY A 117 3.22 -3.00 0.74
CA GLY A 117 2.55 -3.76 1.79
C GLY A 117 3.41 -3.94 3.04
N ASP A 118 4.70 -4.21 2.87
CA ASP A 118 5.65 -4.34 3.98
C ASP A 118 5.92 -3.00 4.66
N CYS A 119 6.04 -1.90 3.90
CA CYS A 119 6.14 -0.55 4.46
C CYS A 119 4.93 -0.21 5.34
N ILE A 120 3.72 -0.51 4.84
CA ILE A 120 2.47 -0.25 5.57
C ILE A 120 2.40 -1.12 6.82
N LYS A 121 2.78 -2.40 6.73
CA LYS A 121 2.83 -3.28 7.90
C LYS A 121 3.68 -2.70 9.02
N GLU A 122 4.91 -2.27 8.72
CA GLU A 122 5.82 -1.72 9.72
C GLU A 122 5.22 -0.51 10.44
N MET A 123 4.49 0.34 9.73
CA MET A 123 3.77 1.47 10.34
C MET A 123 2.65 1.03 11.28
N PHE A 124 1.84 0.05 10.88
CA PHE A 124 0.79 -0.51 11.74
C PHE A 124 1.38 -1.19 12.98
N LEU A 125 2.53 -1.87 12.83
CA LEU A 125 3.25 -2.48 13.94
C LEU A 125 3.79 -1.43 14.92
N GLN A 126 4.35 -0.31 14.43
CA GLN A 126 4.75 0.82 15.27
C GLN A 126 3.56 1.37 16.06
N LEU A 127 2.43 1.59 15.39
CA LEU A 127 1.21 2.08 16.05
C LEU A 127 0.74 1.11 17.13
N VAL A 128 0.64 -0.19 16.83
CA VAL A 128 0.23 -1.22 17.80
C VAL A 128 1.17 -1.31 19.01
N ASN A 129 2.48 -1.23 18.78
CA ASN A 129 3.47 -1.21 19.86
C ASN A 129 3.28 -0.01 20.80
N SER A 130 2.94 1.17 20.27
CA SER A 130 2.69 2.36 21.08
C SER A 130 1.42 2.24 21.94
N HIS A 131 0.33 1.69 21.40
CA HIS A 131 -0.96 1.61 22.09
C HIS A 131 -1.03 0.50 23.14
N PHE A 132 -0.44 -0.66 22.85
CA PHE A 132 -0.57 -1.86 23.70
C PHE A 132 0.70 -2.16 24.50
N LYS A 133 1.59 -1.19 24.65
CA LYS A 133 2.74 -1.29 25.55
C LYS A 133 2.30 -1.69 26.96
N GLY A 134 2.92 -2.74 27.48
CA GLY A 134 2.62 -3.32 28.80
C GLY A 134 1.49 -4.34 28.83
N PHE A 135 0.83 -4.62 27.70
CA PHE A 135 -0.18 -5.66 27.55
C PHE A 135 0.25 -6.69 26.50
N PRO A 136 1.17 -7.62 26.83
CA PRO A 136 1.80 -8.52 25.85
C PRO A 136 0.81 -9.41 25.09
N ASN A 137 -0.29 -9.85 25.73
CA ASN A 137 -1.29 -10.69 25.08
C ASN A 137 -2.13 -9.91 24.07
N LEU A 138 -2.59 -8.70 24.44
CA LEU A 138 -3.29 -7.79 23.54
C LEU A 138 -2.41 -7.37 22.37
N LEU A 139 -1.15 -7.05 22.64
CA LEU A 139 -0.17 -6.71 21.61
C LEU A 139 0.02 -7.84 20.60
N ARG A 140 0.19 -9.08 21.08
CA ARG A 140 0.35 -10.27 20.23
C ARG A 140 -0.88 -10.51 19.37
N SER A 141 -2.08 -10.44 19.97
CA SER A 141 -3.34 -10.62 19.24
C SER A 141 -3.52 -9.57 18.14
N ALA A 142 -3.24 -8.30 18.45
CA ALA A 142 -3.33 -7.21 17.48
C ALA A 142 -2.34 -7.41 16.31
N LYS A 143 -1.09 -7.79 16.58
CA LYS A 143 -0.09 -8.08 15.53
C LYS A 143 -0.54 -9.23 14.63
N ASN A 144 -1.07 -10.31 15.20
CA ASN A 144 -1.56 -11.46 14.42
C ASN A 144 -2.75 -11.06 13.52
N HIS A 145 -3.67 -10.24 14.03
CA HIS A 145 -4.78 -9.74 13.22
C HIS A 145 -4.30 -8.84 12.08
N ILE A 146 -3.35 -7.94 12.33
CA ILE A 146 -2.77 -7.10 11.27
C ILE A 146 -2.10 -7.95 10.20
N GLU A 147 -1.30 -8.95 10.58
CA GLU A 147 -0.64 -9.83 9.59
C GLU A 147 -1.67 -10.59 8.74
N SER A 148 -2.70 -11.14 9.39
CA SER A 148 -3.78 -11.82 8.67
C SER A 148 -4.52 -10.88 7.71
N VAL A 149 -4.92 -9.69 8.15
CA VAL A 149 -5.59 -8.72 7.27
C VAL A 149 -4.66 -8.28 6.14
N LYS A 150 -3.39 -8.01 6.42
CA LYS A 150 -2.39 -7.64 5.42
C LYS A 150 -2.32 -8.66 4.30
N GLN A 151 -2.26 -9.94 4.64
CA GLN A 151 -2.24 -11.02 3.66
C GLN A 151 -3.54 -11.06 2.83
N ASP A 152 -4.71 -10.93 3.46
CA ASP A 152 -6.01 -10.91 2.77
C ASP A 152 -6.11 -9.73 1.78
N MET A 153 -5.66 -8.54 2.19
CA MET A 153 -5.68 -7.33 1.37
C MET A 153 -4.66 -7.41 0.24
N GLU A 154 -3.47 -7.94 0.49
CA GLU A 154 -2.43 -8.09 -0.54
C GLU A 154 -2.87 -9.06 -1.64
N THR A 155 -3.49 -10.19 -1.27
CA THR A 155 -4.05 -11.13 -2.25
C THR A 155 -5.17 -10.48 -3.08
N THR A 156 -6.01 -9.66 -2.46
CA THR A 156 -7.07 -8.93 -3.18
C THR A 156 -6.49 -7.89 -4.12
N ALA A 157 -5.49 -7.13 -3.68
CA ALA A 157 -4.78 -6.14 -4.50
C ALA A 157 -4.10 -6.81 -5.69
N GLU A 158 -3.42 -7.94 -5.49
CA GLU A 158 -2.78 -8.69 -6.57
C GLU A 158 -3.80 -9.09 -7.65
N VAL A 159 -4.97 -9.59 -7.26
CA VAL A 159 -6.05 -9.93 -8.22
C VAL A 159 -6.51 -8.69 -8.99
N MET A 160 -6.65 -7.54 -8.34
CA MET A 160 -7.03 -6.28 -8.99
C MET A 160 -5.96 -5.80 -9.98
N LEU A 161 -4.68 -5.85 -9.59
CA LEU A 161 -3.56 -5.45 -10.46
C LEU A 161 -3.48 -6.36 -11.69
N ARG A 162 -3.55 -7.69 -11.52
CA ARG A 162 -3.56 -8.62 -12.65
C ARG A 162 -4.77 -8.39 -13.57
N LYS A 163 -5.93 -8.05 -13.01
CA LYS A 163 -7.10 -7.66 -13.81
C LYS A 163 -6.85 -6.36 -14.57
N GLN A 164 -6.18 -5.37 -13.98
CA GLN A 164 -5.79 -4.15 -14.67
C GLN A 164 -4.90 -4.46 -15.88
N PHE A 165 -3.86 -5.30 -15.71
CA PHE A 165 -3.02 -5.72 -16.83
C PHE A 165 -3.79 -6.43 -17.93
N ARG A 166 -4.74 -7.32 -17.60
CA ARG A 166 -5.62 -7.95 -18.60
C ARG A 166 -6.46 -6.94 -19.39
N MET A 167 -6.89 -5.83 -18.76
CA MET A 167 -7.61 -4.77 -19.46
C MET A 167 -6.67 -3.93 -20.34
N GLU A 168 -5.43 -3.70 -19.93
CA GLU A 168 -4.41 -2.98 -20.73
C GLU A 168 -3.93 -3.78 -21.95
N MET A 169 -4.24 -5.09 -22.02
CA MET A 169 -4.05 -5.89 -23.24
C MET A 169 -5.02 -5.50 -24.37
N VAL A 170 -6.08 -4.75 -24.07
CA VAL A 170 -7.00 -4.23 -25.10
C VAL A 170 -6.48 -2.89 -25.58
N VAL A 171 -6.03 -2.82 -26.83
CA VAL A 171 -5.46 -1.60 -27.41
C VAL A 171 -6.54 -0.54 -27.60
N TYR A 172 -6.57 0.45 -26.72
CA TYR A 172 -7.54 1.54 -26.77
C TYR A 172 -7.05 2.82 -26.09
N THR A 173 -7.34 3.95 -26.72
CA THR A 173 -7.22 5.29 -26.14
C THR A 173 -8.13 6.25 -26.93
N GLN A 174 -8.48 7.41 -26.37
CA GLN A 174 -9.25 8.40 -27.13
C GLN A 174 -8.37 9.06 -28.20
N ASP A 175 -8.94 9.26 -29.40
CA ASP A 175 -8.25 9.84 -30.55
C ASP A 175 -7.52 11.14 -30.25
N LYS A 176 -8.10 12.00 -29.39
CA LYS A 176 -7.47 13.25 -28.99
C LYS A 176 -6.15 13.00 -28.26
N TYR A 177 -6.16 12.17 -27.22
CA TYR A 177 -4.95 11.84 -26.46
C TYR A 177 -3.90 11.18 -27.35
N TYR A 178 -4.33 10.27 -28.23
CA TYR A 178 -3.44 9.63 -29.16
C TYR A 178 -2.75 10.62 -30.11
N ARG A 179 -3.53 11.49 -30.77
CA ARG A 179 -2.99 12.49 -31.70
C ARG A 179 -2.06 13.48 -31.00
N ASP A 180 -2.43 13.92 -29.80
CA ASP A 180 -1.62 14.85 -29.01
C ASP A 180 -0.26 14.23 -28.68
N THR A 181 -0.22 12.98 -28.20
CA THR A 181 1.03 12.26 -27.92
C THR A 181 1.82 11.94 -29.20
N LEU A 182 1.16 11.52 -30.27
CA LEU A 182 1.79 11.22 -31.55
C LEU A 182 2.52 12.45 -32.11
N SER A 183 1.90 13.63 -32.03
CA SER A 183 2.51 14.88 -32.50
C SER A 183 3.80 15.24 -31.76
N GLN A 184 3.94 14.84 -30.49
CA GLN A 184 5.15 15.10 -29.70
C GLN A 184 6.34 14.27 -30.20
N TYR A 185 6.09 13.02 -30.61
CA TYR A 185 7.11 12.14 -31.17
C TYR A 185 7.42 12.45 -32.64
N ASP A 186 6.42 12.86 -33.43
CA ASP A 186 6.59 13.22 -34.85
C ASP A 186 7.39 14.53 -34.99
N ASN A 187 7.16 15.53 -34.13
CA ASN A 187 7.93 16.78 -34.13
C ASN A 187 9.41 16.60 -33.74
N ASN A 188 9.73 15.56 -32.95
CA ASN A 188 11.12 15.23 -32.59
C ASN A 188 11.85 14.48 -33.72
N ASN A 189 11.12 13.90 -34.67
CA ASN A 189 11.63 13.14 -35.80
C ASN A 189 11.36 13.91 -37.11
N HIS A 190 12.08 15.00 -37.38
CA HIS A 190 12.09 15.66 -38.70
C HIS A 190 12.72 14.76 -39.77
N LEU A 191 12.05 13.65 -40.11
CA LEU A 191 12.38 12.80 -41.24
C LEU A 191 11.77 13.42 -42.49
N ASN A 192 12.65 13.84 -43.41
CA ASN A 192 12.27 14.25 -44.76
C ASN A 192 11.49 13.11 -45.44
N LYS A 193 10.15 13.24 -45.51
CA LYS A 193 9.16 12.31 -46.10
C LYS A 193 9.31 12.03 -47.61
N LYS A 194 10.54 11.92 -48.14
CA LYS A 194 10.78 11.85 -49.61
C LYS A 194 11.37 10.55 -50.14
N VAL A 195 11.60 9.52 -49.31
CA VAL A 195 12.04 8.20 -49.78
C VAL A 195 11.27 7.11 -49.03
N MET A 196 10.43 6.35 -49.75
CA MET A 196 9.77 5.15 -49.21
C MET A 196 10.78 3.99 -49.20
N SER A 197 11.62 3.95 -48.17
CA SER A 197 12.42 2.77 -47.81
C SER A 197 11.66 1.94 -46.77
N ASP A 198 11.90 0.63 -46.70
CA ASP A 198 11.33 -0.24 -45.66
C ASP A 198 11.75 0.22 -44.24
N GLU A 199 12.93 0.81 -44.09
CA GLU A 199 13.38 1.46 -42.84
C GLU A 199 12.48 2.62 -42.41
N ALA A 200 11.97 3.41 -43.36
CA ALA A 200 11.13 4.57 -43.03
C ALA A 200 9.78 4.14 -42.43
N LYS A 201 9.26 2.97 -42.84
CA LYS A 201 8.02 2.40 -42.29
C LYS A 201 8.22 1.79 -40.92
N LEU A 202 9.35 1.10 -40.70
CA LEU A 202 9.70 0.62 -39.37
C LEU A 202 9.81 1.79 -38.38
N GLN A 203 10.40 2.91 -38.80
CA GLN A 203 10.44 4.13 -37.97
C GLN A 203 9.05 4.71 -37.69
N GLU A 204 8.14 4.70 -38.67
CA GLU A 204 6.74 5.12 -38.49
C GLU A 204 6.01 4.22 -37.46
N LEU A 205 6.12 2.89 -37.60
CA LEU A 205 5.58 1.94 -36.64
C LEU A 205 6.13 2.16 -35.23
N ILE A 206 7.45 2.36 -35.09
CA ILE A 206 8.10 2.64 -33.81
C ILE A 206 7.55 3.92 -33.17
N VAL A 207 7.28 4.96 -33.95
CA VAL A 207 6.68 6.21 -33.45
C VAL A 207 5.27 5.95 -32.91
N HIS A 208 4.46 5.15 -33.60
CA HIS A 208 3.14 4.76 -33.12
C HIS A 208 3.21 3.93 -31.82
N ILE A 209 4.13 2.97 -31.75
CA ILE A 209 4.38 2.13 -30.56
C ILE A 209 4.80 3.01 -29.37
N LYS A 210 5.77 3.90 -29.57
CA LYS A 210 6.22 4.86 -28.55
C LYS A 210 5.08 5.71 -28.01
N SER A 211 4.25 6.22 -28.92
CA SER A 211 3.13 7.09 -28.57
C SER A 211 2.08 6.36 -27.74
N TYR A 212 1.71 5.13 -28.13
CA TYR A 212 0.74 4.36 -27.38
C TYR A 212 1.29 3.87 -26.03
N TYR A 213 2.51 3.30 -26.01
CA TYR A 213 3.12 2.84 -24.77
C TYR A 213 3.31 3.98 -23.77
N LYS A 214 3.65 5.19 -24.23
CA LYS A 214 3.71 6.39 -23.37
C LYS A 214 2.39 6.60 -22.62
N ILE A 215 1.25 6.56 -23.32
CA ILE A 215 -0.07 6.72 -22.72
C ILE A 215 -0.37 5.57 -21.74
N ALA A 216 -0.13 4.32 -22.15
CA ALA A 216 -0.37 3.15 -21.30
C ALA A 216 0.51 3.18 -20.02
N SER A 217 1.77 3.59 -20.16
CA SER A 217 2.70 3.72 -19.04
C SER A 217 2.27 4.80 -18.04
N GLU A 218 1.71 5.92 -18.51
CA GLU A 218 1.19 6.97 -17.64
C GLU A 218 -0.06 6.49 -16.89
N ARG A 219 -0.97 5.77 -17.57
CA ARG A 219 -2.11 5.12 -16.89
C ARG A 219 -1.64 4.15 -15.82
N LEU A 220 -0.70 3.27 -16.13
CA LEU A 220 -0.16 2.30 -15.18
C LEU A 220 0.62 2.96 -14.03
N ALA A 221 1.29 4.08 -14.28
CA ALA A 221 1.97 4.87 -13.25
C ALA A 221 0.98 5.45 -12.22
N ASP A 222 -0.26 5.73 -12.62
CA ASP A 222 -1.31 6.22 -11.72
C ASP A 222 -2.13 5.08 -11.10
N GLN A 223 -2.64 4.15 -11.92
CA GLN A 223 -3.62 3.15 -11.49
C GLN A 223 -3.03 2.14 -10.50
N ILE A 224 -1.77 1.73 -10.69
CA ILE A 224 -1.12 0.75 -9.81
C ILE A 224 -0.98 1.33 -8.38
N PRO A 225 -0.39 2.53 -8.17
CA PRO A 225 -0.42 3.19 -6.87
C PRO A 225 -1.81 3.41 -6.28
N ILE A 226 -2.81 3.75 -7.10
CA ILE A 226 -4.19 3.97 -6.63
C ILE A 226 -4.77 2.67 -6.05
N VAL A 227 -4.64 1.54 -6.76
CA VAL A 227 -5.10 0.23 -6.27
C VAL A 227 -4.39 -0.16 -4.99
N ILE A 228 -3.07 0.05 -4.92
CA ILE A 228 -2.28 -0.23 -3.70
C ILE A 228 -2.75 0.64 -2.54
N CYS A 229 -2.93 1.96 -2.75
CA CYS A 229 -3.42 2.86 -1.70
C CYS A 229 -4.81 2.45 -1.21
N TYR A 230 -5.73 2.17 -2.12
CA TYR A 230 -7.09 1.78 -1.76
C TYR A 230 -7.10 0.48 -0.93
N GLN A 231 -6.46 -0.58 -1.43
CA GLN A 231 -6.54 -1.88 -0.79
C GLN A 231 -5.64 -1.99 0.46
N MET A 232 -4.40 -1.50 0.38
CA MET A 232 -3.41 -1.68 1.45
C MET A 232 -3.45 -0.58 2.50
N LEU A 233 -4.02 0.59 2.24
CA LEU A 233 -4.26 1.61 3.28
C LEU A 233 -5.72 1.59 3.74
N GLU A 234 -6.65 1.96 2.87
CA GLU A 234 -8.03 2.24 3.27
C GLU A 234 -8.76 0.97 3.74
N GLU A 235 -8.81 -0.06 2.90
CA GLU A 235 -9.47 -1.32 3.24
C GLU A 235 -8.75 -2.05 4.39
N LEU A 236 -7.42 -2.07 4.37
CA LEU A 236 -6.63 -2.67 5.46
C LEU A 236 -6.96 -2.04 6.82
N ALA A 237 -7.02 -0.72 6.93
CA ALA A 237 -7.41 -0.07 8.18
C ALA A 237 -8.84 -0.39 8.59
N SER A 238 -9.77 -0.36 7.64
CA SER A 238 -11.17 -0.69 7.89
C SER A 238 -11.28 -2.09 8.48
N GLU A 239 -10.62 -3.07 7.87
CA GLU A 239 -10.63 -4.46 8.32
C GLU A 239 -9.86 -4.68 9.62
N VAL A 240 -8.72 -4.01 9.83
CA VAL A 240 -8.02 -4.03 11.12
C VAL A 240 -8.93 -3.49 12.22
N ASN A 241 -9.63 -2.39 12.00
CA ASN A 241 -10.56 -1.83 12.98
C ASN A 241 -11.72 -2.80 13.29
N LYS A 242 -12.28 -3.46 12.27
CA LYS A 242 -13.33 -4.47 12.44
C LYS A 242 -12.81 -5.67 13.26
N LYS A 243 -11.68 -6.27 12.90
CA LYS A 243 -11.10 -7.41 13.65
C LYS A 243 -10.75 -7.03 15.09
N MET A 244 -10.23 -5.83 15.31
CA MET A 244 -9.92 -5.34 16.66
C MET A 244 -11.17 -5.16 17.53
N LEU A 245 -12.28 -4.71 16.97
CA LEU A 245 -13.56 -4.61 17.70
C LEU A 245 -14.19 -5.99 17.96
N GLN A 246 -14.08 -6.92 17.02
CA GLN A 246 -14.54 -8.31 17.19
C GLN A 246 -13.81 -9.02 18.34
N MET A 247 -12.51 -8.79 18.49
CA MET A 247 -11.70 -9.33 19.59
C MET A 247 -12.25 -8.96 20.98
N ILE A 248 -12.96 -7.83 21.12
CA ILE A 248 -13.57 -7.39 22.39
C ILE A 248 -14.84 -8.18 22.71
N GLN A 249 -15.51 -8.75 21.70
CA GLN A 249 -16.76 -9.50 21.88
C GLN A 249 -16.51 -10.89 22.47
N GLU A 250 -15.29 -11.42 22.36
CA GLU A 250 -14.87 -12.69 22.94
C GLU A 250 -14.65 -12.57 24.46
N LYS A 251 -15.76 -12.56 25.22
CA LYS A 251 -15.79 -12.33 26.68
C LYS A 251 -14.83 -13.22 27.48
N ASP A 252 -14.63 -14.45 27.04
CA ASP A 252 -13.84 -15.46 27.76
C ASP A 252 -12.33 -15.17 27.74
N LYS A 253 -11.87 -14.27 26.85
CA LYS A 253 -10.44 -13.94 26.70
C LYS A 253 -10.07 -12.56 27.24
N ILE A 254 -11.02 -11.72 27.63
CA ILE A 254 -10.78 -10.30 27.98
C ILE A 254 -9.79 -10.15 29.15
N GLU A 255 -9.93 -10.96 30.20
CA GLU A 255 -9.01 -10.92 31.35
C GLU A 255 -7.59 -11.35 30.96
N SER A 256 -7.48 -12.30 30.04
CA SER A 256 -6.18 -12.75 29.54
C SER A 256 -5.48 -11.67 28.69
N LEU A 257 -6.25 -10.88 27.92
CA LEU A 257 -5.73 -9.80 27.07
C LEU A 257 -5.16 -8.65 27.89
N LEU A 258 -5.77 -8.35 29.05
CA LEU A 258 -5.30 -7.29 29.96
C LEU A 258 -4.22 -7.72 30.95
N LYS A 259 -3.71 -8.96 30.88
CA LYS A 259 -2.58 -9.36 31.71
C LYS A 259 -1.38 -8.46 31.38
N GLU A 260 -0.96 -7.70 32.37
CA GLU A 260 0.21 -6.84 32.28
C GLU A 260 1.48 -7.67 32.25
N ASP A 261 2.54 -7.09 31.70
CA ASP A 261 3.89 -7.60 31.90
C ASP A 261 4.21 -7.70 33.41
N HIS A 262 4.90 -8.76 33.83
CA HIS A 262 5.14 -9.05 35.24
C HIS A 262 5.87 -7.89 35.96
N ASP A 263 6.85 -7.27 35.31
CA ASP A 263 7.65 -6.21 35.91
C ASP A 263 6.86 -4.90 36.01
N LEU A 264 6.05 -4.61 34.99
CA LEU A 264 5.15 -3.45 35.00
C LEU A 264 4.03 -3.62 36.03
N GLY A 265 3.46 -4.82 36.13
CA GLY A 265 2.43 -5.16 37.10
C GLY A 265 2.94 -5.02 38.53
N LYS A 266 4.15 -5.52 38.82
CA LYS A 266 4.80 -5.38 40.13
C LYS A 266 5.07 -3.91 40.46
N LYS A 267 5.67 -3.16 39.53
CA LYS A 267 5.95 -1.73 39.72
C LYS A 267 4.68 -0.92 39.97
N ARG A 268 3.59 -1.22 39.25
CA ARG A 268 2.29 -0.58 39.45
C ARG A 268 1.73 -0.89 40.84
N ALA A 269 1.81 -2.13 41.30
CA ALA A 269 1.36 -2.53 42.64
C ALA A 269 2.16 -1.79 43.73
N ASP A 270 3.48 -1.70 43.59
CA ASP A 270 4.36 -0.99 44.53
C ASP A 270 4.01 0.51 44.59
N LEU A 271 3.80 1.14 43.43
CA LEU A 271 3.42 2.55 43.35
C LEU A 271 2.02 2.83 43.94
N GLN A 272 1.05 1.95 43.69
CA GLN A 272 -0.29 2.06 44.25
C GLN A 272 -0.29 1.90 45.77
N SER A 273 0.48 0.94 46.28
CA SER A 273 0.68 0.76 47.72
C SER A 273 1.27 2.01 48.35
N ARG A 274 2.33 2.56 47.74
CA ARG A 274 2.97 3.79 48.22
C ARG A 274 2.04 5.02 48.15
N GLN A 275 1.26 5.15 47.09
CA GLN A 275 0.27 6.22 46.95
C GLN A 275 -0.80 6.12 48.04
N LYS A 276 -1.31 4.91 48.31
CA LYS A 276 -2.29 4.68 49.37
C LYS A 276 -1.73 5.09 50.72
N SER A 277 -0.52 4.64 51.08
CA SER A 277 0.14 5.01 52.33
C SER A 277 0.36 6.52 52.47
N LEU A 278 0.74 7.20 51.37
CA LEU A 278 0.91 8.66 51.36
C LEU A 278 -0.43 9.40 51.51
N THR A 279 -1.50 8.87 50.93
CA THR A 279 -2.85 9.46 51.03
C THR A 279 -3.37 9.32 52.45
N GLU A 280 -3.22 8.14 53.07
CA GLU A 280 -3.58 7.92 54.47
C GLU A 280 -2.77 8.81 55.43
N ALA A 281 -1.48 9.02 55.16
CA ALA A 281 -0.64 9.93 55.94
C ALA A 281 -1.13 11.39 55.82
N ARG A 282 -1.52 11.82 54.61
CA ARG A 282 -2.10 13.14 54.38
C ARG A 282 -3.44 13.31 55.10
N GLU A 283 -4.35 12.35 55.01
CA GLU A 283 -5.64 12.41 55.70
C GLU A 283 -5.47 12.55 57.21
N LYS A 284 -4.50 11.84 57.80
CA LYS A 284 -4.16 11.98 59.21
C LYS A 284 -3.67 13.40 59.53
N LEU A 285 -2.76 13.95 58.74
CA LEU A 285 -2.27 15.32 58.94
C LEU A 285 -3.39 16.36 58.81
N ASP A 286 -4.31 16.19 57.85
CA ASP A 286 -5.46 17.06 57.65
C ASP A 286 -6.46 16.97 58.83
N THR A 287 -6.54 15.84 59.55
CA THR A 287 -7.34 15.72 60.79
C THR A 287 -6.65 16.25 62.05
N PHE A 288 -5.33 16.52 62.01
CA PHE A 288 -4.58 17.10 63.13
C PHE A 288 -4.50 18.65 63.07
N CYS A 289 -4.82 19.26 61.93
CA CYS A 289 -4.98 20.72 61.78
C CYS A 289 -6.43 21.14 61.96
#